data_AF-A0A662V657-F1
#
_entry.id   AF-A0A662V657-F1
#
_cell.length_a   1.000
_cell.length_b   1.000
_cell.length_c   1.000
_cell.angle_alpha   90.00
_cell.angle_beta   90.00
_cell.angle_gamma   90.00
#
_symmetry.space_group_name_H-M   'P 1'
#
loop_
_entity.id
_entity.type
_entity.pdbx_description
1 polymer ?
#
loop_
_entity_poly.entity_id
_entity_poly.type
_entity_poly.pdbx_seq_one_letter_code
_entity_poly.pdbx_strand_id
1 'polypeptide(L)' 'ASLFLVNPKKAIEISFEISKIEASIDELYRDMNISLIAEVESEKVLIILKDVVDTLEEIADVIRHAATYIRYISLHRV' A
#
# COMPACT_ATOMS: atom_id res chain seq x y z
N ALA A 1 -11.23 -22.98 4.70
CA ALA A 1 -11.15 -22.10 5.88
C ALA A 1 -10.18 -20.96 5.56
N SER A 2 -10.58 -19.70 5.80
CA SER A 2 -9.68 -18.55 5.56
C SER A 2 -8.41 -18.69 6.41
N LEU A 3 -7.25 -18.29 5.87
CA LEU A 3 -5.93 -18.42 6.52
C LEU A 3 -5.94 -17.88 7.97
N PHE A 4 -6.76 -16.85 8.21
CA PHE A 4 -6.93 -16.15 9.49
C PHE A 4 -7.64 -16.97 10.58
N LEU A 5 -8.49 -17.93 10.20
CA LEU A 5 -9.16 -18.84 11.13
C LEU A 5 -8.26 -20.01 11.55
N VAL A 6 -7.24 -20.31 10.75
CA VAL A 6 -6.40 -21.51 10.90
C VAL A 6 -5.02 -21.18 11.47
N ASN A 7 -4.48 -19.98 11.21
CA ASN A 7 -3.17 -19.57 11.73
C ASN A 7 -3.08 -18.04 12.00
N PRO A 8 -3.58 -17.57 13.16
CA PRO A 8 -3.54 -16.16 13.55
C PRO A 8 -2.13 -15.56 13.61
N LYS A 9 -1.13 -16.35 14.04
CA LYS A 9 0.27 -15.90 14.11
C LYS A 9 0.80 -15.53 12.73
N LYS A 10 0.58 -16.41 11.74
CA LYS A 10 0.98 -16.17 10.35
C LYS A 10 0.26 -14.94 9.75
N ALA A 11 -1.00 -14.73 10.11
CA ALA A 11 -1.75 -13.55 9.69
C ALA A 11 -1.13 -12.24 10.21
N ILE A 12 -0.71 -12.24 11.48
CA ILE A 12 -0.01 -11.10 12.10
C ILE A 12 1.34 -10.86 11.40
N GLU A 13 2.14 -11.90 11.16
CA GLU A 13 3.41 -11.80 10.43
C GLU A 13 3.23 -11.19 9.03
N ILE A 14 2.28 -11.71 8.24
CA ILE A 14 1.97 -11.18 6.90
C ILE A 14 1.54 -9.71 6.98
N SER A 15 0.75 -9.32 7.99
CA SER A 15 0.30 -7.93 8.11
C SER A 15 1.47 -6.96 8.33
N PHE A 16 2.52 -7.37 9.05
CA PHE A 16 3.72 -6.56 9.22
C PHE A 16 4.53 -6.43 7.92
N GLU A 17 4.64 -7.52 7.16
CA GLU A 17 5.32 -7.47 5.86
C GLU A 17 4.58 -6.56 4.87
N ILE A 18 3.23 -6.60 4.86
CA ILE A 18 2.43 -5.68 4.03
C ILE A 18 2.68 -4.22 4.45
N SER A 19 2.73 -3.91 5.75
CA SER A 19 3.05 -2.55 6.21
C SER A 19 4.45 -2.07 5.79
N LYS A 20 5.45 -2.96 5.72
CA LYS A 20 6.79 -2.60 5.23
C LYS A 20 6.79 -2.31 3.72
N ILE A 21 6.01 -3.08 2.97
CA ILE A 21 5.86 -2.89 1.52
C ILE A 21 5.18 -1.54 1.25
N GLU A 22 4.08 -1.24 1.94
CA GLU A 22 3.39 0.04 1.77
C GLU A 22 4.30 1.23 2.13
N ALA A 23 5.06 1.16 3.23
CA ALA A 23 6.03 2.22 3.56
C ALA A 23 7.09 2.43 2.45
N SER A 24 7.43 1.37 1.70
CA SER A 24 8.35 1.49 0.55
C SER A 24 7.66 2.10 -0.66
N ILE A 25 6.36 1.83 -0.84
CA ILE A 25 5.53 2.43 -1.90
C ILE A 25 5.31 3.91 -1.64
N ASP A 26 5.13 4.33 -0.38
CA ASP A 26 5.01 5.75 0.01
C ASP A 26 6.24 6.57 -0.40
N GLU A 27 7.45 6.04 -0.16
CA GLU A 27 8.67 6.73 -0.58
C GLU A 27 8.77 6.79 -2.11
N LEU A 28 8.45 5.70 -2.82
CA LEU A 28 8.40 5.69 -4.29
C LEU A 28 7.36 6.68 -4.85
N TYR A 29 6.21 6.81 -4.20
CA TYR A 29 5.16 7.77 -4.56
C TYR A 29 5.67 9.20 -4.44
N ARG A 30 6.39 9.54 -3.37
CA ARG A 30 6.99 10.87 -3.18
C ARG A 30 8.05 11.16 -4.25
N ASP A 31 8.97 10.22 -4.46
CA ASP A 31 10.05 10.36 -5.43
C ASP A 31 9.48 10.52 -6.85
N MET A 32 8.49 9.71 -7.22
CA MET A 32 7.84 9.76 -8.51
C MET A 32 7.13 11.10 -8.74
N ASN A 33 6.40 11.62 -7.75
CA ASN A 33 5.75 12.92 -7.89
C ASN A 33 6.74 14.07 -8.13
N ILE A 34 7.90 14.04 -7.45
CA ILE A 34 8.96 15.02 -7.66
C ILE A 34 9.52 14.90 -9.09
N SER A 35 9.84 13.68 -9.53
CA SER A 35 10.34 13.43 -10.90
C SER A 35 9.35 13.84 -11.97
N LEU A 36 8.05 13.54 -11.79
CA LEU A 36 7.02 13.92 -12.75
C LEU A 36 6.97 15.44 -12.95
N ILE A 37 6.99 16.22 -11.86
CA ILE A 37 6.98 17.69 -11.93
C ILE A 37 8.26 18.23 -12.56
N ALA A 38 9.41 17.61 -12.29
CA ALA A 38 10.70 18.08 -12.77
C ALA A 38 10.96 17.75 -14.25
N GLU A 39 10.49 16.61 -14.73
CA GLU A 39 10.92 16.03 -16.01
C GLU A 39 9.84 16.03 -17.10
N VAL A 40 8.55 16.12 -16.75
CA VAL A 40 7.45 16.06 -17.73
C VAL A 40 7.05 17.46 -18.19
N GLU A 41 7.41 17.80 -19.43
CA GLU A 41 7.11 19.12 -20.01
C GLU A 41 5.64 19.30 -20.42
N SER A 42 4.97 18.22 -20.78
CA SER A 42 3.57 18.28 -21.24
C SER A 42 2.61 18.20 -20.07
N GLU A 43 1.89 19.30 -19.81
CA GLU A 43 0.86 19.37 -18.76
C GLU A 43 -0.19 18.25 -18.86
N LYS A 44 -0.64 17.92 -20.08
CA LYS A 44 -1.59 16.82 -20.30
C LYS A 44 -1.02 15.47 -19.88
N VAL A 45 0.25 15.21 -20.19
CA VAL A 45 0.92 13.96 -19.83
C VAL A 45 1.18 13.92 -18.33
N LEU A 46 1.58 15.04 -17.74
CA LEU A 46 1.82 15.18 -16.30
C LEU A 46 0.56 14.82 -15.50
N ILE A 47 -0.60 15.36 -15.87
CA ILE A 47 -1.88 15.08 -15.18
C ILE A 47 -2.21 13.59 -15.26
N ILE A 48 -2.12 12.99 -16.46
CA ILE A 48 -2.45 11.57 -16.64
C ILE A 48 -1.51 10.66 -15.84
N LEU A 49 -0.21 10.95 -15.85
CA LEU A 49 0.77 10.17 -15.09
C LEU A 49 0.58 10.34 -13.58
N LYS A 50 0.27 11.56 -13.13
CA LYS A 50 -0.05 11.81 -11.73
C LYS A 50 -1.26 10.98 -11.28
N ASP A 51 -2.34 10.99 -12.04
CA ASP A 51 -3.56 10.22 -11.71
C ASP A 51 -3.27 8.73 -11.58
N VAL A 52 -2.39 8.18 -12.43
CA VAL A 52 -1.96 6.78 -12.35
C VAL A 52 -1.15 6.52 -11.08
N VAL A 53 -0.21 7.40 -10.74
CA VAL A 53 0.64 7.28 -9.55
C VAL A 53 -0.19 7.40 -8.27
N ASP A 54 -1.12 8.35 -8.21
CA ASP A 54 -2.07 8.51 -7.10
C ASP A 54 -2.92 7.24 -6.93
N THR A 55 -3.48 6.71 -8.04
CA THR A 55 -4.29 5.48 -7.99
C THR A 55 -3.51 4.28 -7.45
N LEU A 56 -2.23 4.16 -7.79
CA LEU A 56 -1.37 3.07 -7.29
C LEU A 56 -1.11 3.18 -5.78
N GLU A 57 -0.90 4.40 -5.28
CA GLU A 57 -0.76 4.67 -3.84
C GLU A 57 -2.06 4.32 -3.11
N GLU A 58 -3.22 4.77 -3.60
CA GLU A 58 -4.51 4.48 -2.99
C GLU A 58 -4.77 2.97 -2.90
N ILE A 59 -4.42 2.20 -3.94
CA ILE A 59 -4.54 0.74 -3.94
C ILE A 59 -3.64 0.10 -2.88
N ALA A 60 -2.37 0.53 -2.78
CA ALA A 60 -1.44 0.03 -1.79
C ALA A 60 -1.94 0.31 -0.36
N ASP A 61 -2.50 1.49 -0.16
CA ASP A 61 -2.99 1.94 1.13
C ASP A 61 -4.26 1.18 1.57
N VAL A 62 -5.17 0.90 0.63
CA VAL A 62 -6.32 -0.01 0.84
C VAL A 62 -5.85 -1.41 1.24
N ILE A 63 -4.80 -1.94 0.62
CA ILE A 63 -4.24 -3.26 0.97
C ILE A 63 -3.68 -3.23 2.40
N ARG A 64 -2.95 -2.18 2.79
CA ARG A 64 -2.46 -2.02 4.17
C ARG A 64 -3.60 -1.92 5.18
N HIS A 65 -4.67 -1.19 4.87
CA HIS A 65 -5.85 -1.11 5.74
C HIS A 65 -6.51 -2.47 5.93
N ALA A 66 -6.71 -3.24 4.85
CA ALA A 66 -7.24 -4.59 4.93
C ALA A 66 -6.36 -5.51 5.80
N ALA A 67 -5.03 -5.45 5.60
CA ALA A 67 -4.07 -6.19 6.42
C ALA A 67 -4.11 -5.79 7.90
N THR A 68 -4.33 -4.50 8.18
CA THR A 68 -4.48 -3.98 9.55
C THR A 68 -5.73 -4.54 10.23
N TYR A 69 -6.87 -4.58 9.53
CA TYR A 69 -8.09 -5.20 10.05
C TYR A 69 -7.92 -6.70 10.32
N ILE A 70 -7.26 -7.40 9.39
CA ILE A 70 -6.89 -8.81 9.57
C ILE A 70 -6.05 -9.01 10.83
N ARG A 71 -5.04 -8.16 11.06
CA ARG A 71 -4.20 -8.19 12.25
C ARG A 71 -5.03 -8.01 13.52
N TYR A 72 -5.92 -7.02 13.52
CA TYR A 72 -6.78 -6.73 14.66
C TYR A 72 -7.69 -7.93 15.01
N ILE A 73 -8.35 -8.53 14.00
CA ILE A 73 -9.17 -9.73 14.19
C ILE A 73 -8.32 -10.90 14.70
N SER A 74 -7.10 -11.06 14.18
CA SER A 74 -6.20 -12.15 14.57
C SER A 74 -5.74 -12.02 16.01
N LEU A 75 -5.45 -10.80 16.49
CA LEU A 75 -5.06 -10.54 17.89
C LEU A 75 -6.17 -10.90 18.90
N HIS A 76 -7.44 -10.82 18.53
CA HIS A 76 -8.56 -11.23 19.39
C HIS A 76 -8.76 -12.75 19.45
N ARG A 77 -7.96 -13.52 18.70
CA ARG A 77 -8.01 -14.99 18.65
C ARG A 77 -6.75 -15.67 19.20
N VAL A 78 -5.77 -14.90 19.68
CA VAL A 78 -4.56 -15.40 20.36
C VAL A 78 -4.77 -15.39 21.86
#